data_AF-A0A3R8SB26-F1
#
_entry.id   AF-A0A3R8SB26-F1
#
_cell.length_a   1.000
_cell.length_b   1.000
_cell.length_c   1.000
_cell.angle_alpha   90.00
_cell.angle_beta   90.00
_cell.angle_gamma   90.00
#
_symmetry.space_group_name_H-M   'P 1'
#
loop_
_entity.id
_entity.type
_entity.pdbx_description
1 polymer ?
#
loop_
_entity_poly.entity_id
_entity_poly.type
_entity_poly.pdbx_seq_one_letter_code
_entity_poly.pdbx_strand_id
1 'polypeptide(L)'
;MTPTERKAYAQRMFEQEPAAFPEAHRASILQGQVLPGMAPFEARLAGGAFTYKVKADPAKWPPHTNPLDVMWRQSIEPDNSEIVMTFVNNTQFPGEPTWVFRVYFERGKATRIEKLRVEP
;
A
#
# COMPACT_ATOMS: atom_id res chain seq x y z
N MET A 1 -11.49 -9.65 -0.35
CA MET A 1 -12.30 -8.55 0.20
C MET A 1 -12.87 -7.75 -0.94
N THR A 2 -14.17 -7.50 -0.92
CA THR A 2 -14.85 -6.58 -1.83
C THR A 2 -14.49 -5.12 -1.49
N PRO A 3 -14.77 -4.15 -2.39
CA PRO A 3 -14.56 -2.73 -2.09
C PRO A 3 -15.31 -2.25 -0.84
N THR A 4 -16.53 -2.73 -0.61
CA THR A 4 -17.34 -2.37 0.55
C THR A 4 -16.74 -2.89 1.86
N GLU A 5 -16.34 -4.16 1.89
CA GLU A 5 -15.66 -4.77 3.04
C GLU A 5 -14.35 -4.04 3.37
N ARG A 6 -13.61 -3.63 2.34
CA ARG A 6 -12.36 -2.89 2.48
C ARG A 6 -12.58 -1.52 3.10
N LYS A 7 -13.60 -0.77 2.68
CA LYS A 7 -13.96 0.52 3.28
C LYS A 7 -14.35 0.39 4.75
N ALA A 8 -15.21 -0.59 5.07
CA ALA A 8 -15.62 -0.85 6.45
C ALA A 8 -14.43 -1.22 7.33
N TYR A 9 -13.50 -2.03 6.81
CA TYR A 9 -12.27 -2.37 7.52
C TYR A 9 -11.37 -1.16 7.73
N ALA A 10 -11.17 -0.31 6.71
CA ALA A 10 -10.38 0.91 6.83
C ALA A 10 -10.96 1.88 7.87
N GLN A 11 -12.29 2.05 7.92
CA GLN A 11 -12.96 2.87 8.93
C GLN A 11 -12.68 2.38 10.35
N ARG A 12 -12.79 1.06 10.60
CA ARG A 12 -12.43 0.48 11.90
C ARG A 12 -10.97 0.73 12.27
N MET A 13 -10.05 0.64 11.30
CA MET A 13 -8.64 0.92 11.53
C MET A 13 -8.39 2.40 11.88
N PHE A 14 -9.12 3.34 11.28
CA PHE A 14 -9.01 4.76 11.61
C PHE A 14 -9.48 5.09 13.04
N GLU A 15 -10.46 4.34 13.54
CA GLU A 15 -10.96 4.48 14.91
C GLU A 15 -10.00 3.87 15.93
N GLN A 16 -9.39 2.72 15.60
CA GLN A 16 -8.48 2.01 16.50
C GLN A 16 -7.10 2.66 16.59
N GLU A 17 -6.55 3.11 15.47
CA GLU A 17 -5.17 3.60 15.36
C GLU A 17 -5.10 4.95 14.61
N PRO A 18 -5.80 6.01 15.08
CA PRO A 18 -5.93 7.26 14.33
C PRO A 18 -4.59 7.92 14.00
N ALA A 19 -3.57 7.74 14.85
CA ALA A 19 -2.23 8.27 14.65
C ALA A 19 -1.47 7.61 13.48
N ALA A 20 -1.81 6.36 13.14
CA ALA A 20 -1.21 5.64 12.02
C ALA A 20 -1.76 6.08 10.65
N PHE A 21 -2.89 6.81 10.64
CA PHE A 21 -3.60 7.21 9.42
C PHE A 21 -3.79 8.74 9.38
N PRO A 22 -2.86 9.49 8.76
CA PRO A 22 -2.99 10.92 8.57
C PRO A 22 -4.31 11.28 7.87
N GLU A 23 -4.99 12.33 8.32
CA GLU A 23 -6.28 12.75 7.75
C GLU A 23 -6.22 12.96 6.23
N ALA A 24 -5.09 13.47 5.75
CA ALA A 24 -4.82 13.69 4.32
C ALA A 24 -4.97 12.41 3.46
N HIS A 25 -4.76 11.23 4.04
CA HIS A 25 -4.81 9.96 3.32
C HIS A 25 -6.16 9.25 3.45
N ARG A 26 -6.92 9.50 4.52
CA ARG A 26 -8.14 8.75 4.86
C ARG A 26 -9.18 8.77 3.73
N ALA A 27 -9.44 9.94 3.15
CA ALA A 27 -10.41 10.08 2.07
C ALA A 27 -10.00 9.22 0.85
N SER A 28 -8.73 9.26 0.48
CA SER A 28 -8.18 8.49 -0.65
C SER A 28 -8.24 6.98 -0.40
N ILE A 29 -7.94 6.53 0.82
CA ILE A 29 -8.08 5.14 1.22
C ILE A 29 -9.53 4.66 1.04
N LEU A 30 -10.51 5.47 1.47
CA LEU A 30 -11.93 5.15 1.30
C LEU A 30 -12.40 5.21 -0.16
N GLN A 31 -11.73 6.00 -1.00
CA GLN A 31 -11.99 6.04 -2.44
C GLN A 31 -11.27 4.90 -3.19
N GLY A 32 -10.38 4.15 -2.53
CA GLY A 32 -9.65 3.07 -3.14
C GLY A 32 -8.46 3.53 -3.98
N GLN A 33 -7.83 4.63 -3.58
CA GLN A 33 -6.75 5.29 -4.29
C GLN A 33 -5.51 5.33 -3.41
N VAL A 34 -4.43 4.74 -3.90
CA VAL A 34 -3.10 4.87 -3.30
C VAL A 34 -2.52 6.22 -3.73
N LEU A 35 -1.93 6.95 -2.78
CA LEU A 35 -1.23 8.22 -3.03
C LEU A 35 0.24 8.13 -2.64
N PRO A 36 1.11 8.98 -3.23
CA PRO A 36 2.46 9.21 -2.70
C PRO A 36 2.41 9.59 -1.22
N GLY A 37 3.38 9.12 -0.45
CA GLY A 37 3.46 9.34 1.00
C GLY A 37 2.77 8.29 1.86
N MET A 38 1.85 7.48 1.30
CA MET A 38 1.20 6.39 2.02
C MET A 38 2.18 5.28 2.40
N ALA A 39 2.05 4.74 3.60
CA ALA A 39 2.76 3.53 4.02
C ALA A 39 2.20 2.27 3.33
N PRO A 40 2.95 1.15 3.32
CA PRO A 40 2.49 -0.11 2.70
C PRO A 40 1.12 -0.58 3.21
N PHE A 41 0.84 -0.42 4.51
CA PHE A 41 -0.45 -0.82 5.07
C PHE A 41 -1.60 0.09 4.60
N GLU A 42 -1.38 1.41 4.54
CA GLU A 42 -2.34 2.36 3.95
C GLU A 42 -2.62 2.02 2.49
N ALA A 43 -1.58 1.72 1.71
CA ALA A 43 -1.71 1.33 0.32
C ALA A 43 -2.46 0.00 0.16
N ARG A 44 -2.31 -0.96 1.09
CA ARG A 44 -3.15 -2.18 1.12
C ARG A 44 -4.62 -1.84 1.36
N LEU A 45 -4.92 -0.95 2.30
CA LEU A 45 -6.30 -0.53 2.58
C LEU A 45 -6.93 0.20 1.39
N ALA A 46 -6.16 0.98 0.65
CA ALA A 46 -6.63 1.69 -0.54
C ALA A 46 -6.69 0.80 -1.78
N GLY A 47 -5.62 0.07 -2.08
CA GLY A 47 -5.43 -0.68 -3.32
C GLY A 47 -6.17 -2.01 -3.35
N GLY A 48 -6.36 -2.66 -2.20
CA GLY A 48 -6.98 -3.99 -2.10
C GLY A 48 -5.97 -5.14 -2.19
N ALA A 49 -6.33 -6.21 -2.92
CA ALA A 49 -5.45 -7.35 -3.13
C ALA A 49 -4.21 -6.95 -3.95
N PHE A 50 -3.07 -7.55 -3.65
CA PHE A 50 -1.79 -7.18 -4.25
C PHE A 50 -0.83 -8.38 -4.36
N THR A 51 0.11 -8.28 -5.27
CA THR A 51 1.36 -9.06 -5.27
C THR A 51 2.51 -8.15 -4.86
N TYR A 52 3.64 -8.72 -4.42
CA TYR A 52 4.72 -7.90 -3.86
C TYR A 52 6.11 -8.45 -4.15
N LYS A 53 7.09 -7.55 -4.04
CA LYS A 53 8.52 -7.84 -3.93
C LYS A 53 9.08 -7.01 -2.79
N VAL A 54 9.97 -7.61 -2.00
CA VAL A 54 10.63 -6.94 -0.87
C VAL A 54 12.12 -7.22 -0.97
N LYS A 55 12.91 -6.16 -0.89
CA LYS A 55 14.35 -6.21 -0.67
C LYS A 55 14.60 -5.60 0.71
N ALA A 56 14.79 -6.47 1.70
CA ALA A 56 14.97 -6.06 3.09
C ALA A 56 16.31 -5.36 3.30
N ASP A 57 16.35 -4.36 4.18
CA ASP A 57 17.59 -3.73 4.64
C ASP A 57 18.42 -4.74 5.45
N PRO A 58 19.60 -5.18 4.95
CA PRO A 58 20.41 -6.19 5.62
C PRO A 58 21.03 -5.67 6.93
N ALA A 59 21.06 -4.36 7.16
CA ALA A 59 21.54 -3.79 8.43
C ALA A 59 20.51 -3.99 9.57
N LYS A 60 19.25 -4.24 9.24
CA LYS A 60 18.14 -4.37 10.19
C LYS A 60 17.55 -5.77 10.23
N TRP A 61 17.52 -6.46 9.09
CA TRP A 61 16.81 -7.73 8.92
C TRP A 61 17.76 -8.89 8.65
N PRO A 62 17.68 -9.98 9.42
CA PRO A 62 18.43 -11.20 9.13
C PRO A 62 18.06 -11.80 7.75
N PRO A 63 18.98 -12.57 7.13
CA PRO A 63 18.65 -13.35 5.95
C PRO A 63 17.43 -14.26 6.18
N HIS A 64 16.63 -14.47 5.12
CA HIS A 64 15.41 -15.29 5.15
C HIS A 64 14.28 -14.80 6.08
N THR A 65 14.36 -13.56 6.57
CA THR A 65 13.21 -12.91 7.22
C THR A 65 12.00 -12.96 6.31
N ASN A 66 10.82 -13.22 6.88
CA ASN A 66 9.57 -13.20 6.14
C ASN A 66 9.34 -11.81 5.51
N PRO A 67 9.22 -11.71 4.17
CA PRO A 67 9.00 -10.44 3.48
C PRO A 67 7.81 -9.63 3.97
N LEU A 68 6.74 -10.28 4.45
CA LEU A 68 5.56 -9.59 4.95
C LEU A 68 5.85 -8.85 6.27
N ASP A 69 6.70 -9.41 7.12
CA ASP A 69 7.07 -8.77 8.39
C ASP A 69 7.86 -7.49 8.11
N VAL A 70 8.81 -7.56 7.16
CA VAL A 70 9.57 -6.39 6.68
C VAL A 70 8.63 -5.31 6.15
N MET A 71 7.68 -5.69 5.29
CA MET A 71 6.71 -4.78 4.67
C MET A 71 5.80 -4.09 5.67
N TRP A 72 5.22 -4.83 6.61
CA TRP A 72 4.30 -4.24 7.58
C TRP A 72 5.02 -3.40 8.61
N ARG A 73 6.23 -3.80 9.02
CA ARG A 73 7.05 -3.01 9.94
C ARG A 73 7.36 -1.61 9.41
N GLN A 74 7.43 -1.43 8.09
CA GLN A 74 7.64 -0.11 7.48
C GLN A 74 6.56 0.92 7.82
N SER A 75 5.35 0.50 8.20
CA SER A 75 4.27 1.43 8.57
C SER A 75 4.44 2.00 9.99
N ILE A 76 5.36 1.44 10.78
CA ILE A 76 5.59 1.81 12.19
C ILE A 76 7.03 2.30 12.38
N GLU A 77 7.99 1.56 11.84
CA GLU A 77 9.41 1.82 12.01
C GLU A 77 10.15 1.70 10.67
N PRO A 78 10.04 2.72 9.81
CA PRO A 78 10.65 2.73 8.48
C PRO A 78 12.15 2.49 8.52
N ASP A 79 12.67 1.79 7.51
CA ASP A 79 14.10 1.55 7.28
C ASP A 79 14.44 1.66 5.79
N ASN A 80 15.63 1.21 5.36
CA ASN A 80 16.05 1.31 3.96
C ASN A 80 15.59 0.14 3.08
N SER A 81 14.60 -0.64 3.52
CA SER A 81 14.00 -1.69 2.70
C SER A 81 13.28 -1.08 1.50
N GLU A 82 13.44 -1.71 0.35
CA GLU A 82 12.74 -1.36 -0.88
C GLU A 82 11.58 -2.33 -1.08
N ILE A 83 10.37 -1.80 -1.27
CA ILE A 83 9.17 -2.62 -1.46
C ILE A 83 8.47 -2.20 -2.74
N VAL A 84 7.99 -3.18 -3.48
CA VAL A 84 7.09 -2.95 -4.62
C VAL A 84 5.81 -3.73 -4.37
N MET A 85 4.67 -3.05 -4.38
CA MET A 85 3.35 -3.68 -4.36
C MET A 85 2.68 -3.46 -5.72
N THR A 86 2.12 -4.52 -6.31
CA THR A 86 1.35 -4.44 -7.56
C THR A 86 -0.12 -4.71 -7.25
N PHE A 87 -0.98 -3.79 -7.64
CA PHE A 87 -2.41 -3.83 -7.40
C PHE A 87 -3.18 -3.95 -8.71
N VAL A 88 -4.42 -4.41 -8.60
CA VAL A 88 -5.40 -4.41 -9.69
C VAL A 88 -6.72 -3.88 -9.15
N ASN A 89 -7.15 -2.72 -9.61
CA ASN A 89 -8.47 -2.17 -9.30
C ASN A 89 -8.95 -1.17 -10.38
N ASN A 90 -10.21 -0.78 -10.29
CA ASN A 90 -10.85 0.24 -11.15
C ASN A 90 -11.07 1.58 -10.43
N THR A 91 -10.45 1.79 -9.26
CA THR A 91 -10.64 2.99 -8.43
C THR A 91 -9.43 3.90 -8.38
N GLN A 92 -8.23 3.37 -8.66
CA GLN A 92 -6.97 4.11 -8.64
C GLN A 92 -6.98 5.27 -9.65
N PHE A 93 -7.60 5.08 -10.80
CA PHE A 93 -7.69 6.07 -11.88
C PHE A 93 -9.17 6.32 -12.21
N PRO A 94 -9.80 7.37 -11.64
CA PRO A 94 -11.22 7.65 -11.86
C PRO A 94 -11.58 7.81 -13.33
N GLY A 95 -12.71 7.22 -13.73
CA GLY A 95 -13.20 7.26 -15.10
C GLY A 95 -12.51 6.28 -16.06
N GLU A 96 -11.59 5.46 -15.55
CA GLU A 96 -10.85 4.47 -16.34
C GLU A 96 -11.30 3.03 -16.04
N PRO A 97 -11.03 2.06 -16.95
CA PRO A 97 -11.26 0.65 -16.66
C PRO A 97 -10.36 0.13 -15.52
N THR A 98 -10.49 -1.15 -15.19
CA THR A 98 -9.56 -1.82 -14.27
C THR A 98 -8.14 -1.74 -14.80
N TRP A 99 -7.20 -1.27 -13.99
CA TRP A 99 -5.79 -1.17 -14.31
C TRP A 99 -4.93 -1.98 -13.33
N VAL A 100 -3.86 -2.54 -13.87
CA VAL A 100 -2.74 -3.01 -13.05
C VAL A 100 -1.82 -1.80 -12.79
N PHE A 101 -1.36 -1.62 -11.56
CA PHE A 101 -0.41 -0.56 -11.24
C PHE A 101 0.57 -1.01 -10.15
N ARG A 102 1.79 -0.49 -10.21
CA ARG A 102 2.84 -0.71 -9.21
C ARG A 102 2.98 0.51 -8.32
N VAL A 103 3.20 0.25 -7.05
CA VAL A 103 3.55 1.26 -6.05
C VAL A 103 4.91 0.88 -5.49
N TYR A 104 5.85 1.81 -5.57
CA TYR A 104 7.19 1.68 -5.03
C TYR A 104 7.24 2.36 -3.68
N PHE A 105 7.83 1.71 -2.69
CA PHE A 105 8.00 2.23 -1.34
C PHE A 105 9.48 2.23 -0.96
N GLU A 106 9.88 3.35 -0.40
CA GLU A 106 11.21 3.58 0.17
C GLU A 106 11.02 4.30 1.50
N ARG A 107 11.80 3.93 2.53
CA ARG A 107 11.70 4.54 3.86
C ARG A 107 10.26 4.60 4.36
N GLY A 108 9.56 3.48 4.16
CA GLY A 108 8.18 3.24 4.57
C GLY A 108 7.11 4.12 3.92
N LYS A 109 7.41 4.81 2.81
CA LYS A 109 6.44 5.65 2.10
C LYS A 109 6.40 5.34 0.62
N ALA A 110 5.22 5.42 0.04
CA ALA A 110 5.02 5.34 -1.40
C ALA A 110 5.72 6.53 -2.08
N THR A 111 6.72 6.25 -2.90
CA THR A 111 7.50 7.28 -3.61
C THR A 111 7.06 7.41 -5.06
N ARG A 112 6.52 6.34 -5.66
CA ARG A 112 6.14 6.32 -7.07
C ARG A 112 4.98 5.37 -7.31
N ILE A 113 4.05 5.80 -8.17
CA ILE A 113 2.94 4.99 -8.67
C ILE A 113 3.07 4.90 -10.18
N GLU A 114 3.15 3.68 -10.69
CA GLU A 114 3.37 3.39 -12.10
C GLU A 114 2.18 2.59 -12.64
N LYS A 115 1.51 3.14 -13.63
CA LYS A 115 0.42 2.48 -14.34
C LYS A 115 1.00 1.45 -15.32
N LEU A 116 0.56 0.21 -15.22
CA LEU A 116 1.02 -0.87 -16.08
C LEU A 116 -0.04 -1.18 -17.14
N ARG A 117 0.35 -1.16 -18.42
CA ARG A 117 -0.54 -1.56 -19.51
C ARG A 117 -0.99 -2.99 -19.31
N VAL A 118 -2.31 -3.18 -19.33
CA VAL A 118 -2.90 -4.49 -19.59
C VAL A 118 -2.90 -4.62 -21.11
N GLU A 119 -1.98 -5.40 -21.67
CA GLU A 119 -2.08 -5.75 -23.10
C GLU A 119 -3.34 -6.62 -23.28
N PRO A 120 -4.19 -6.32 -24.29
CA PRO A 120 -5.40 -7.09 -24.57
C PRO A 120 -5.10 -8.49 -25.10
#